data_AF-A0A7X7J074-F1
#
_entry.id   AF-A0A7X7J074-F1
#
_cell.length_a   1.000
_cell.length_b   1.000
_cell.length_c   1.000
_cell.angle_alpha   90.00
_cell.angle_beta   90.00
_cell.angle_gamma   90.00
#
_symmetry.space_group_name_H-M   'P 1'
#
loop_
_entity.id
_entity.type
_entity.pdbx_description
1 polymer ?
#
loop_
_entity_poly.entity_id
_entity_poly.type
_entity_poly.pdbx_seq_one_letter_code
_entity_poly.pdbx_strand_id
1 'polypeptide(L)'
;MTDEVFAVRIEEARRKIETLPEDQRGPLLKLLDETFQRQLDLKMNFSKLRYLLDDWRVRMKYMAFDLEATKRELADLRRGQDNLGPQGNAGPG
;
A
#
# COMPACT_ATOMS: atom_id res chain seq x y z
N MET A 1 -3.99 -7.20 -18.72
CA MET A 1 -5.33 -7.06 -19.33
C MET A 1 -5.99 -5.84 -18.72
N THR A 2 -6.52 -4.90 -19.52
CA THR A 2 -7.15 -3.68 -18.99
C THR A 2 -8.62 -3.90 -18.68
N ASP A 3 -9.25 -2.91 -18.05
CA ASP A 3 -10.67 -2.93 -17.69
C ASP A 3 -11.56 -2.95 -18.93
N GLU A 4 -11.16 -2.22 -19.96
CA GLU A 4 -11.84 -2.17 -21.25
C GLU A 4 -11.77 -3.54 -21.93
N VAL A 5 -10.61 -4.18 -21.91
CA VAL A 5 -10.44 -5.52 -22.49
C VAL A 5 -11.30 -6.55 -21.73
N PHE A 6 -11.37 -6.47 -20.40
CA PHE A 6 -12.23 -7.36 -19.62
C PHE A 6 -13.71 -7.15 -19.93
N ALA A 7 -14.18 -5.89 -19.96
CA ALA A 7 -15.57 -5.57 -20.27
C ALA A 7 -15.96 -6.09 -21.66
N VAL A 8 -15.12 -5.87 -22.67
CA VAL A 8 -15.33 -6.41 -24.02
C VAL A 8 -15.45 -7.93 -24.01
N ARG A 9 -14.59 -8.63 -23.27
CA ARG A 9 -14.63 -10.11 -23.18
C ARG A 9 -15.88 -10.63 -22.47
N ILE A 10 -16.36 -9.94 -21.45
CA ILE A 10 -17.61 -10.29 -20.75
C ILE A 10 -18.80 -10.13 -21.69
N GLU A 11 -18.86 -9.04 -22.44
CA GLU A 11 -19.92 -8.80 -23.43
C GLU A 11 -19.88 -9.81 -24.58
N GLU A 12 -18.69 -10.13 -25.10
CA GLU A 12 -18.52 -11.20 -26.10
C GLU A 12 -19.01 -12.56 -25.56
N ALA A 13 -18.69 -12.87 -24.30
CA ALA A 13 -19.12 -14.11 -23.66
C ALA A 13 -20.63 -14.15 -23.47
N ARG A 14 -21.25 -13.05 -23.04
CA ARG A 14 -22.71 -12.92 -22.88
C ARG A 14 -23.43 -13.19 -24.21
N ARG A 15 -23.01 -12.53 -25.29
CA ARG A 15 -23.57 -12.72 -26.65
C ARG A 15 -23.46 -14.18 -27.11
N LYS A 16 -22.34 -14.84 -26.85
CA LYS A 16 -22.17 -16.26 -27.20
C LYS A 16 -23.13 -17.15 -26.41
N ILE A 17 -23.35 -16.88 -25.13
CA ILE A 17 -24.29 -17.65 -24.31
C ILE A 17 -25.73 -17.49 -24.81
N GLU A 18 -26.12 -16.29 -25.26
CA GLU A 18 -27.45 -16.04 -25.82
C GLU A 18 -27.74 -16.85 -27.10
N THR A 19 -26.71 -17.23 -27.86
CA THR A 19 -26.87 -18.10 -29.04
C THR A 19 -27.09 -19.57 -28.70
N LEU A 20 -26.91 -19.99 -27.45
CA LEU A 20 -27.10 -21.38 -27.03
C LEU A 20 -28.58 -21.70 -26.82
N PRO A 21 -28.98 -22.99 -26.84
CA PRO A 21 -30.29 -23.45 -26.40
C PRO A 21 -30.61 -23.02 -24.94
N GLU A 22 -31.88 -22.72 -24.64
CA GLU A 22 -32.28 -22.13 -23.34
C GLU A 22 -31.90 -22.98 -22.12
N ASP A 23 -31.94 -24.31 -22.26
CA ASP A 23 -31.58 -25.29 -21.23
C ASP A 23 -30.11 -25.18 -20.79
N GLN A 24 -29.25 -24.59 -21.62
CA GLN A 24 -27.81 -24.47 -21.37
C GLN A 24 -27.38 -23.06 -20.95
N ARG A 25 -28.27 -22.05 -21.07
CA ARG A 25 -27.93 -20.64 -20.79
C ARG A 25 -27.76 -20.36 -19.30
N GLY A 26 -28.68 -20.84 -18.47
CA GLY A 26 -28.77 -20.49 -17.05
C GLY A 26 -27.46 -20.68 -16.28
N PRO A 27 -26.84 -21.87 -16.30
CA PRO A 27 -25.59 -22.12 -15.59
C PRO A 27 -24.43 -21.24 -16.07
N LEU A 28 -24.35 -20.97 -17.38
CA LEU A 28 -23.28 -20.18 -17.99
C LEU A 28 -23.44 -18.68 -17.69
N LEU A 29 -24.67 -18.15 -17.74
CA LEU A 29 -24.95 -16.78 -17.33
C LEU A 29 -24.59 -16.55 -15.87
N LYS A 30 -24.94 -17.50 -14.99
CA LYS A 30 -24.57 -17.44 -13.58
C LYS A 30 -23.05 -17.42 -13.39
N LEU A 31 -22.31 -18.29 -14.07
CA LEU A 31 -20.85 -18.32 -14.00
C LEU A 31 -20.21 -17.02 -14.52
N LEU A 32 -20.79 -16.43 -15.58
CA LEU A 32 -20.32 -15.16 -16.14
C LEU A 32 -20.52 -14.02 -15.13
N ASP A 33 -21.70 -13.94 -14.51
CA ASP A 33 -22.02 -12.93 -13.51
C ASP A 33 -21.14 -13.09 -12.25
N GLU A 34 -20.91 -14.33 -11.79
CA GLU A 34 -19.97 -14.62 -10.69
C GLU A 34 -18.54 -14.19 -11.03
N THR A 35 -18.09 -14.44 -12.27
CA THR A 35 -16.76 -14.04 -12.73
C THR A 35 -16.62 -12.52 -12.76
N PHE A 36 -17.63 -11.82 -13.25
CA PHE A 36 -17.68 -10.37 -13.25
C PHE A 36 -17.61 -9.81 -11.82
N GLN A 37 -18.42 -10.34 -10.90
CA GLN A 37 -18.42 -9.91 -9.51
C GLN A 37 -17.07 -10.15 -8.82
N ARG A 38 -16.48 -11.33 -8.99
CA ARG A 38 -15.14 -11.63 -8.45
C ARG A 38 -14.08 -10.66 -8.95
N GLN A 39 -14.13 -10.29 -10.23
CA GLN A 39 -13.20 -9.31 -10.78
C GLN A 39 -13.37 -7.93 -10.14
N LEU A 40 -14.61 -7.49 -9.89
CA LEU A 40 -14.88 -6.24 -9.17
C LEU A 40 -14.34 -6.28 -7.74
N ASP A 41 -14.59 -7.37 -7.03
CA ASP A 41 -14.13 -7.55 -5.64
C ASP A 41 -12.60 -7.54 -5.56
N LEU A 42 -11.92 -8.22 -6.49
CA LEU A 42 -10.47 -8.21 -6.61
C LEU A 42 -9.94 -6.79 -6.81
N LYS A 43 -10.51 -6.02 -7.73
CA LYS A 43 -10.11 -4.62 -7.98
C LYS A 43 -10.27 -3.74 -6.75
N MET A 44 -11.40 -3.88 -6.05
CA MET A 44 -11.64 -3.15 -4.81
C MET A 44 -10.57 -3.50 -3.77
N ASN A 45 -10.27 -4.78 -3.59
CA ASN A 45 -9.29 -5.25 -2.61
C ASN A 45 -7.87 -4.78 -2.96
N PHE A 46 -7.47 -4.84 -4.23
CA PHE A 46 -6.18 -4.30 -4.68
C PHE A 46 -6.08 -2.79 -4.45
N SER A 47 -7.16 -2.05 -4.70
CA SER A 47 -7.19 -0.59 -4.46
C SER A 47 -7.04 -0.26 -2.99
N LYS A 48 -7.71 -1.01 -2.10
CA LYS A 48 -7.55 -0.89 -0.64
C LYS A 48 -6.13 -1.22 -0.19
N LEU A 49 -5.56 -2.32 -0.67
CA LEU A 49 -4.18 -2.70 -0.35
C LEU A 49 -3.18 -1.63 -0.80
N ARG A 50 -3.35 -1.10 -2.01
CA ARG A 50 -2.49 -0.02 -2.51
C ARG A 50 -2.57 1.22 -1.63
N TYR A 51 -3.77 1.63 -1.22
CA TYR A 51 -3.95 2.76 -0.31
C TYR A 51 -3.24 2.53 1.03
N LEU A 52 -3.35 1.34 1.61
CA LEU A 52 -2.67 0.99 2.86
C LEU A 52 -1.15 1.01 2.72
N LEU A 53 -0.61 0.52 1.59
CA LEU A 53 0.83 0.56 1.31
C LEU A 53 1.33 1.99 1.11
N ASP A 54 0.54 2.85 0.46
CA ASP A 54 0.88 4.26 0.29
C ASP A 54 0.90 5.00 1.64
N ASP A 55 -0.06 4.72 2.54
CA ASP A 55 -0.05 5.23 3.91
C ASP A 55 1.17 4.74 4.70
N TRP A 56 1.47 3.44 4.62
CA TRP A 56 2.67 2.86 5.24
C TRP A 56 3.96 3.50 4.74
N ARG A 57 4.04 3.77 3.44
CA ARG A 57 5.21 4.44 2.84
C ARG A 57 5.45 5.81 3.47
N VAL A 58 4.40 6.57 3.75
CA VAL A 58 4.51 7.88 4.40
C VAL A 58 4.96 7.71 5.85
N ARG A 59 4.35 6.79 6.60
CA ARG A 59 4.74 6.53 8.00
C ARG A 59 6.19 6.11 8.14
N MET A 60 6.68 5.23 7.25
CA MET A 60 8.09 4.81 7.25
C MET A 60 9.04 5.98 6.99
N LYS A 61 8.69 6.94 6.12
CA LYS A 61 9.51 8.14 5.91
C LYS A 61 9.64 8.97 7.18
N TYR A 62 8.54 9.18 7.90
CA TYR A 62 8.56 9.91 9.17
C TYR A 62 9.35 9.17 10.25
N MET A 63 9.16 7.86 10.38
CA MET A 63 9.95 7.07 11.34
C MET A 63 11.47 7.15 11.06
N ALA A 64 11.87 7.08 9.80
CA ALA A 64 13.28 7.21 9.43
C ALA A 64 13.83 8.62 9.72
N PHE A 65 13.01 9.66 9.48
CA PHE A 65 13.36 11.04 9.79
C PHE A 65 13.51 11.27 11.30
N ASP A 66 12.55 10.81 12.09
CA ASP A 66 12.56 10.95 13.55
C ASP A 66 13.74 10.18 14.17
N LEU A 67 14.06 8.99 13.62
CA LEU A 67 15.24 8.23 14.03
C LEU A 67 16.54 8.99 13.76
N GLU A 68 16.64 9.68 12.63
CA GLU A 68 17.83 10.49 12.31
C GLU A 68 17.92 11.74 13.20
N ALA A 69 16.79 12.40 13.48
CA ALA A 69 16.74 13.55 14.38
C ALA A 69 17.20 13.18 15.79
N THR A 70 16.68 12.08 16.34
CA THR A 70 17.07 11.57 17.67
C THR A 70 18.54 11.15 17.74
N LYS A 71 19.09 10.57 16.67
CA LYS A 71 20.53 10.26 16.59
C LYS A 71 21.39 11.52 16.61
N ARG A 72 21.00 12.56 15.87
CA ARG A 72 21.72 13.86 15.84
C ARG A 72 21.68 14.54 17.20
N GLU A 73 20.51 14.60 17.82
CA GLU A 73 20.34 15.18 19.15
C GLU A 73 21.20 14.45 20.19
N LEU A 74 21.22 13.12 20.19
CA LEU A 74 22.09 12.35 21.07
C LEU A 74 23.59 12.66 20.84
N ALA A 75 24.00 12.80 19.58
CA ALA A 75 25.38 13.15 19.25
C ALA A 75 25.75 14.55 19.74
N ASP A 76 24.85 15.52 19.60
CA ASP A 76 25.05 16.89 20.06
C ASP A 76 25.11 16.97 21.59
N LEU A 77 24.24 16.25 22.29
CA LEU A 77 24.26 16.14 23.76
C LEU A 77 25.58 15.55 24.27
N ARG A 78 26.09 14.49 23.63
CA ARG A 78 27.39 13.89 23.98
C ARG A 78 28.55 14.85 23.78
N ARG A 79 28.61 15.55 22.63
CA ARG A 79 29.63 16.58 22.39
C ARG A 79 29.57 17.71 23.42
N GLY A 80 28.37 18.10 23.85
CA GLY A 80 28.18 19.10 24.90
C GLY A 80 28.73 18.66 26.26
N GLN A 81 28.53 17.39 26.64
CA GLN A 81 29.08 16.82 27.86
C GLN A 81 30.61 16.70 27.82
N ASP A 82 31.18 16.32 26.68
CA ASP A 82 32.64 16.26 26.51
C ASP A 82 33.28 17.65 26.62
N ASN A 83 32.63 18.69 26.10
CA ASN A 83 33.05 20.09 26.26
C ASN A 83 32.88 20.63 27.69
N LEU A 84 32.12 19.95 28.55
CA LEU A 84 31.93 20.27 29.97
C LEU A 84 32.85 19.45 30.89
N GLY A 85 33.85 18.74 30.35
CA GLY A 85 34.97 18.15 31.11
C GLY A 85 35.69 19.20 31.98
N PRO A 86 36.33 18.79 33.10
CA PRO A 86 36.34 19.55 34.35
C PRO A 86 37.02 20.92 34.22
N GLN A 87 36.22 21.98 34.11
CA GLN A 87 36.59 23.29 34.64
C GLN A 87 36.47 23.22 36.17
N GLY A 88 37.44 22.52 36.77
CA GLY A 88 37.53 22.30 38.20
C GLY A 88 38.96 22.54 38.67
N ASN A 89 39.24 23.80 38.97
CA ASN A 89 40.30 24.29 39.86
C ASN A 89 41.73 24.45 39.29
N ALA A 90 41.98 25.61 38.68
CA ALA A 90 43.29 26.27 38.71
C ALA A 90 43.11 27.68 39.31
N GLY A 91 42.91 27.74 40.64
CA GLY A 91 43.06 28.97 41.40
C GLY A 91 44.54 29.19 41.77
N PRO A 92 45.08 30.43 41.68
CA PRO A 92 46.46 30.70 42.05
C PRO A 92 46.59 30.85 43.58
N GLY A 93 47.56 30.17 44.17
CA GLY A 93 47.89 30.26 45.60
C GLY A 93 49.01 29.31 45.99
#